data_AF-A0A1J5LT08-F1
#
_entry.id   AF-A0A1J5LT08-F1
#
_cell.length_a   1.000
_cell.length_b   1.000
_cell.length_c   1.000
_cell.angle_alpha   90.00
_cell.angle_beta   90.00
_cell.angle_gamma   90.00
#
_symmetry.space_group_name_H-M   'P 1'
#
loop_
_entity.id
_entity.type
_entity.pdbx_description
1 polymer ?
#
loop_
_entity_poly.entity_id
_entity_poly.type
_entity_poly.pdbx_seq_one_letter_code
_entity_poly.pdbx_strand_id
1 'polypeptide(L)' 'MKFYDQSYNAIEWKWYFGNSLTSHKENDSTLFHTPGYYNVSLSVKNSDGVRDSITKQIQVY' A
#
# COMPACT_ATOMS: atom_id res chain seq x y z
N MET A 1 6.36 9.92 -1.21
CA MET A 1 5.02 10.06 -0.61
C MET A 1 4.95 9.21 0.65
N LYS A 2 4.08 9.54 1.62
CA LYS A 2 3.83 8.69 2.80
C LYS A 2 2.44 8.08 2.68
N PHE A 3 2.33 6.77 2.89
CA PHE A 3 1.07 6.06 2.95
C PHE A 3 0.77 5.71 4.40
N TYR A 4 -0.40 6.13 4.86
CA TYR A 4 -0.91 5.79 6.18
C TYR A 4 -2.01 4.76 6.00
N ASP A 5 -1.80 3.58 6.58
CA ASP A 5 -2.88 2.62 6.71
C ASP A 5 -3.83 3.05 7.83
N GLN A 6 -5.14 2.84 7.61
CA GLN A 6 -6.19 3.07 8.62
C GLN A 6 -6.93 1.76 8.94
N SER A 7 -6.37 0.61 8.61
CA SER A 7 -7.02 -0.68 8.79
C SER A 7 -7.13 -1.01 10.27
N TYR A 8 -8.35 -1.28 10.72
CA TYR A 8 -8.61 -1.68 12.11
C TYR A 8 -8.28 -3.18 12.28
N ASN A 9 -7.37 -3.51 13.20
CA ASN A 9 -6.90 -4.88 13.48
C ASN A 9 -6.11 -5.59 12.35
N ALA A 10 -5.46 -4.87 11.44
CA ALA A 10 -4.50 -5.49 10.54
C ALA A 10 -3.24 -5.92 11.30
N ILE A 11 -2.76 -7.15 11.06
CA ILE A 11 -1.51 -7.70 11.62
C ILE A 11 -0.42 -7.85 10.56
N GLU A 12 -0.80 -7.87 9.28
CA GLU A 12 0.11 -7.91 8.14
C GLU A 12 -0.36 -6.89 7.10
N TRP A 13 0.58 -6.15 6.53
CA TRP A 13 0.37 -5.22 5.42
C TRP A 13 1.24 -5.65 4.25
N LYS A 14 0.70 -5.53 3.04
CA LYS A 14 1.43 -5.79 1.80
C LYS A 14 1.03 -4.77 0.75
N TRP A 15 1.90 -3.79 0.56
CA TRP A 15 1.76 -2.76 -0.46
C TRP A 15 2.33 -3.25 -1.79
N TYR A 16 1.66 -2.89 -2.87
CA TYR A 16 2.06 -3.08 -4.26
C TYR A 16 1.94 -1.73 -4.96
N PHE A 17 3.05 -1.16 -5.39
CA PHE A 17 3.07 0.20 -5.92
C PHE A 17 2.95 0.27 -7.45
N GLY A 18 2.73 -0.87 -8.12
CA GLY A 18 2.63 -0.98 -9.57
C GLY A 18 3.95 -0.77 -10.33
N ASN A 19 5.03 -0.38 -9.63
CA ASN A 19 6.37 -0.15 -10.17
C ASN A 19 7.36 -1.27 -9.78
N SER A 20 6.86 -2.49 -9.58
CA SER A 20 7.59 -3.65 -9.05
C SER A 20 8.08 -3.52 -7.60
N LEU A 21 7.85 -2.38 -6.93
CA LEU A 21 8.10 -2.27 -5.50
C LEU A 21 6.93 -2.86 -4.71
N THR A 22 7.29 -3.62 -3.69
CA THR A 22 6.35 -4.10 -2.68
C THR A 22 6.88 -3.76 -1.30
N SER A 23 5.97 -3.60 -0.34
CA SER A 23 6.36 -3.31 1.04
C SER A 23 5.49 -4.04 2.02
N HIS A 24 6.09 -4.39 3.16
CA HIS A 24 5.42 -5.11 4.24
C HIS A 24 5.26 -4.25 5.49
N LYS A 25 5.52 -2.94 5.38
CA LYS A 25 5.38 -1.99 6.48
C LYS A 25 3.95 -1.46 6.54
N GLU A 26 3.44 -1.30 7.75
CA GLU A 26 2.15 -0.62 8.02
C GLU A 26 2.15 0.80 7.43
N ASN A 27 3.14 1.60 7.81
CA ASN A 27 3.38 2.93 7.27
C ASN A 27 4.61 2.86 6.37
N ASP A 28 4.40 2.89 5.06
CA ASP A 28 5.51 2.96 4.12
C ASP A 28 5.63 4.34 3.47
N SER A 29 6.87 4.74 3.23
CA SER A 29 7.22 5.95 2.52
C SER A 29 7.96 5.58 1.25
N THR A 30 7.21 5.23 0.21
CA THR A 30 7.78 4.95 -1.11
C THR A 30 8.05 6.27 -1.85
N LEU A 31 9.25 6.38 -2.40
CA LEU A 31 9.65 7.48 -3.26
C LEU A 31 9.36 7.10 -4.71
N PHE A 32 8.44 7.83 -5.34
CA PHE A 32 8.23 7.78 -6.78
C PHE A 32 9.11 8.86 -7.39
N HIS A 33 10.14 8.44 -8.12
CA HIS A 33 11.08 9.35 -8.77
C HIS A 33 10.57 9.82 -10.13
N THR A 34 9.65 9.07 -10.73
CA THR A 34 9.07 9.35 -12.03
C THR A 34 7.65 9.90 -11.85
N PRO A 35 7.32 11.05 -12.46
CA PRO A 35 5.96 11.54 -12.51
C PRO A 35 5.11 10.66 -13.43
N GLY A 36 3.86 10.46 -13.04
CA GLY A 36 2.95 9.52 -13.70
C GLY A 36 1.84 9.04 -12.77
N TYR A 37 0.97 8.20 -13.31
CA TYR A 37 -0.10 7.56 -12.55
C TYR A 37 0.37 6.19 -12.06
N TYR A 38 0.31 5.97 -10.75
CA TYR A 38 0.67 4.71 -10.11
C TYR A 38 -0.54 4.11 -9.41
N ASN A 39 -0.83 2.85 -9.70
CA ASN A 39 -1.86 2.10 -9.00
C ASN A 39 -1.22 1.46 -7.77
N VAL A 40 -1.56 1.97 -6.59
CA VAL A 40 -1.06 1.47 -5.31
C VAL A 40 -2.13 0.56 -4.70
N SER A 41 -1.85 -0.72 -4.64
CA SER A 41 -2.69 -1.71 -3.96
C SER A 41 -2.12 -2.03 -2.59
N LEU A 42 -2.89 -1.87 -1.54
CA LEU A 42 -2.57 -2.36 -0.21
C LEU A 42 -3.43 -3.60 0.06
N SER A 43 -2.80 -4.71 0.41
CA SER A 43 -3.48 -5.88 0.97
C SER A 43 -3.14 -5.99 2.45
N VAL A 44 -4.16 -6.09 3.29
CA VAL A 44 -4.01 -6.30 4.73
C VAL A 44 -4.58 -7.65 5.13
N LYS A 45 -4.07 -8.22 6.21
CA LYS A 45 -4.62 -9.42 6.81
C LYS A 45 -4.75 -9.20 8.31
N ASN A 46 -5.89 -9.57 8.89
CA ASN A 46 -6.12 -9.52 10.32
C ASN A 46 -5.79 -10.87 11.02
N SER A 47 -5.81 -10.87 12.35
CA SER A 47 -5.58 -12.06 13.17
C SER A 47 -6.60 -13.16 12.94
N ASP A 48 -7.82 -12.80 12.53
CA ASP A 48 -8.90 -13.75 12.19
C ASP A 48 -8.72 -14.40 10.81
N GLY A 49 -7.67 -14.03 10.07
CA GLY A 49 -7.38 -14.54 8.73
C GLY A 49 -8.16 -13.86 7.60
N VAL A 50 -8.99 -12.86 7.91
CA VAL A 50 -9.66 -11.99 6.94
C VAL A 50 -8.60 -11.18 6.21
N ARG A 51 -8.70 -11.16 4.88
CA ARG A 51 -7.83 -10.38 4.01
C ARG A 51 -8.67 -9.31 3.35
N ASP A 52 -8.19 -8.08 3.39
CA ASP A 52 -8.75 -6.97 2.63
C ASP A 52 -7.71 -6.48 1.62
N SER A 53 -8.17 -5.88 0.53
CA SER A 53 -7.30 -5.28 -0.45
C SER A 53 -7.93 -4.02 -1.03
N ILE A 54 -7.25 -2.90 -0.87
CA ILE A 54 -7.64 -1.61 -1.43
C ILE A 54 -6.68 -1.24 -2.54
N THR A 55 -7.21 -0.72 -3.65
CA THR A 55 -6.38 -0.16 -4.73
C THR A 55 -6.69 1.32 -4.88
N LYS A 56 -5.65 2.14 -4.87
CA LYS A 56 -5.75 3.58 -5.00
C LYS A 56 -4.77 4.07 -6.04
N GLN A 57 -5.28 4.76 -7.04
CA GLN A 57 -4.45 5.44 -8.02
C GLN A 57 -3.92 6.73 -7.40
N ILE A 58 -2.60 6.93 -7.48
CA ILE A 58 -1.96 8.18 -7.12
C ILE A 58 -1.34 8.80 -8.37
N GLN A 59 -1.45 10.12 -8.45
CA GLN A 59 -0.79 10.89 -9.49
C GLN A 59 0.45 11.54 -8.87
N VAL A 60 1.61 11.22 -9.43
CA VAL A 60 2.91 11.81 -9.08
C VAL A 60 3.20 12.88 -10.13
N TYR A 61 3.54 14.08 -9.68
CA TYR A 61 3.90 15.22 -10.52
C TYR A 61 5.38 15.54 -10.39
#